data_AF-A0A970EWL8-F1
#
_entry.id   AF-A0A970EWL8-F1
#
_cell.length_a   1.000
_cell.length_b   1.000
_cell.length_c   1.000
_cell.angle_alpha   90.00
_cell.angle_beta   90.00
_cell.angle_gamma   90.00
#
_symmetry.space_group_name_H-M   'P 1'
#
loop_
_entity.id
_entity.type
_entity.pdbx_description
1 polymer ?
#
loop_
_entity_poly.entity_id
_entity_poly.type
_entity_poly.pdbx_seq_one_letter_code
_entity_poly.pdbx_strand_id
1 'polypeptide(L)'
;LLAEHNFNKADPLVADYNKDLQNFAEGKCATLFMGDWSWTVIKDLEGVDTEYGFIPVPWSNNPEDYGNTQVVMVLPKFMAIDKSNNSKEQVQAAVDFLEWMLTDPEGQEFFLQAGFCMPYKNVRKDIKYNSMTESIAQYAAEGRTINLGCFSYITGDAWTQTGNLMLQYLVKAIDRQQLADGINSYWRSVK
;
A
#
# COMPACT_ATOMS: atom_id res chain seq x y z
N LEU A 1 -12.87 17.60 -4.11
CA LEU A 1 -13.00 16.77 -2.88
C LEU A 1 -11.64 16.37 -2.29
N LEU A 2 -10.97 15.28 -2.66
CA LEU A 2 -9.71 14.88 -1.98
C LEU A 2 -8.60 15.96 -2.05
N ALA A 3 -8.35 16.53 -3.24
CA ALA A 3 -7.39 17.63 -3.39
C ALA A 3 -7.80 18.91 -2.65
N GLU A 4 -9.11 19.15 -2.53
CA GLU A 4 -9.69 20.35 -1.90
C GLU A 4 -9.66 20.29 -0.37
N HIS A 5 -9.88 19.10 0.17
CA HIS A 5 -9.84 18.79 1.61
C HIS A 5 -8.52 18.17 2.05
N ASN A 6 -7.48 18.23 1.21
CA ASN A 6 -6.15 17.78 1.58
C ASN A 6 -5.65 18.57 2.79
N PHE A 7 -5.17 17.87 3.82
CA PHE A 7 -4.57 18.49 5.00
C PHE A 7 -3.42 19.45 4.63
N ASN A 8 -2.59 19.05 3.68
CA ASN A 8 -1.46 19.82 3.16
C ASN A 8 -1.88 20.80 2.04
N LYS A 9 -3.17 21.15 1.85
CA LYS A 9 -3.63 21.96 0.70
C LYS A 9 -2.89 23.29 0.47
N ALA A 10 -2.36 23.91 1.52
CA ALA A 10 -1.64 25.17 1.42
C ALA A 10 -0.27 25.00 0.73
N ASP A 11 0.32 23.82 0.88
CA ASP A 11 1.57 23.41 0.25
C ASP A 11 1.56 21.89 0.06
N PRO A 12 0.86 21.38 -0.98
CA PRO A 12 0.63 19.95 -1.13
C PRO A 12 1.91 19.18 -1.50
N LEU A 13 3.00 19.88 -1.84
CA LEU A 13 4.28 19.28 -2.21
C LEU A 13 5.14 18.93 -0.99
N VAL A 14 4.80 19.42 0.20
CA VAL A 14 5.52 19.09 1.46
C VAL A 14 4.93 17.86 2.18
N ALA A 15 4.01 17.14 1.53
CA ALA A 15 3.48 15.91 2.07
C ALA A 15 4.64 14.95 2.39
N ASP A 16 4.60 14.38 3.59
CA ASP A 16 5.63 13.48 4.10
C ASP A 16 4.97 12.29 4.77
N TYR A 17 5.43 11.10 4.42
CA TYR A 17 4.81 9.86 4.86
C TYR A 17 4.69 9.74 6.39
N ASN A 18 5.77 10.01 7.12
CA ASN A 18 5.79 9.85 8.58
C ASN A 18 4.98 10.95 9.25
N LYS A 19 5.12 12.19 8.78
CA LYS A 19 4.39 13.34 9.33
C LYS A 19 2.89 13.24 9.08
N ASP A 20 2.47 12.80 7.89
CA ASP A 20 1.05 12.65 7.55
C ASP A 20 0.42 11.49 8.35
N LEU A 21 1.16 10.41 8.59
CA LEU A 21 0.74 9.34 9.50
C LEU A 21 0.62 9.83 10.94
N GLN A 22 1.56 10.63 11.43
CA GLN A 22 1.46 11.24 12.75
C GLN A 22 0.26 12.20 12.85
N ASN A 23 -0.03 12.99 11.82
CA ASN A 23 -1.20 13.87 11.83
C ASN A 23 -2.51 13.06 11.85
N PHE A 24 -2.57 11.95 11.11
CA PHE A 24 -3.69 11.01 11.15
C PHE A 24 -3.84 10.37 12.54
N ALA A 25 -2.73 9.90 13.11
CA ALA A 25 -2.63 9.34 14.45
C ALA A 25 -3.14 10.28 15.55
N GLU A 26 -2.79 11.56 15.47
CA GLU A 26 -3.20 12.60 16.42
C GLU A 26 -4.63 13.14 16.15
N GLY A 27 -5.38 12.52 15.24
CA GLY A 27 -6.77 12.89 14.93
C GLY A 27 -6.91 14.21 14.15
N LYS A 28 -5.83 14.75 13.57
CA LYS A 28 -5.86 15.98 12.76
C LYS A 28 -6.43 15.74 11.36
N CYS A 29 -6.43 14.49 10.91
CA CYS A 29 -7.04 14.03 9.66
C CYS A 29 -8.00 12.88 9.95
N ALA A 30 -9.21 12.92 9.39
CA ALA A 30 -10.18 11.83 9.57
C ALA A 30 -9.87 10.60 8.70
N THR A 31 -9.18 10.78 7.58
CA THR A 31 -8.86 9.73 6.60
C THR A 31 -7.45 9.91 6.06
N LEU A 32 -6.78 8.81 5.77
CA LEU A 32 -5.47 8.78 5.13
C LEU A 32 -5.49 7.83 3.92
N PHE A 33 -4.99 8.28 2.78
CA PHE A 33 -4.83 7.44 1.60
C PHE A 33 -3.49 6.68 1.69
N MET A 34 -3.49 5.51 2.31
CA MET A 34 -2.29 4.69 2.52
C MET A 34 -2.63 3.20 2.62
N GLY A 35 -1.64 2.32 2.50
CA GLY A 35 -1.81 0.88 2.72
C GLY A 35 -1.69 0.46 4.19
N ASP A 36 -1.92 -0.83 4.43
CA ASP A 36 -1.90 -1.50 5.75
C ASP A 36 -0.55 -1.42 6.46
N TRP A 37 0.55 -1.30 5.71
CA TRP A 37 1.88 -1.07 6.26
C TRP A 37 1.98 0.20 7.13
N SER A 38 1.04 1.15 6.99
CA SER A 38 0.91 2.29 7.89
C SER A 38 0.80 1.89 9.36
N TRP A 39 0.22 0.72 9.65
CA TRP A 39 0.09 0.18 11.01
C TRP A 39 1.45 0.13 11.73
N THR A 40 2.53 -0.20 11.03
CA THR A 40 3.88 -0.27 11.65
C THR A 40 4.37 1.05 12.24
N VAL A 41 3.82 2.18 11.77
CA VAL A 41 4.13 3.53 12.25
C VAL A 41 3.17 3.96 13.37
N ILE A 42 1.92 3.48 13.35
CA ILE A 42 0.85 3.90 14.27
C ILE A 42 0.52 2.87 15.36
N LYS A 43 1.20 1.71 15.38
CA LYS A 43 0.92 0.60 16.30
C LYS A 43 0.99 0.93 17.79
N ASP A 44 1.71 2.00 18.15
CA ASP A 44 1.88 2.43 19.53
C ASP A 44 0.76 3.38 20.00
N LEU A 45 -0.20 3.71 19.12
CA LEU A 45 -1.37 4.50 19.48
C LEU A 45 -2.39 3.68 20.28
N GLU A 46 -3.02 4.36 21.22
CA GLU A 46 -4.19 3.80 21.92
C GLU A 46 -5.31 3.52 20.93
N GLY A 47 -5.95 2.35 21.04
CA GLY A 47 -7.09 1.98 20.21
C GLY A 47 -6.75 1.62 18.75
N VAL A 48 -5.47 1.52 18.35
CA VAL A 48 -5.07 1.23 16.96
C VAL A 48 -5.75 -0.01 16.37
N ASP A 49 -5.93 -1.05 17.18
CA ASP A 49 -6.53 -2.32 16.75
C ASP A 49 -8.07 -2.38 16.88
N THR A 50 -8.71 -1.32 17.36
CA THR A 50 -10.17 -1.27 17.56
C THR A 50 -10.85 -0.10 16.85
N GLU A 51 -10.14 0.99 16.61
CA GLU A 51 -10.71 2.24 16.08
C GLU A 51 -10.31 2.53 14.62
N TYR A 52 -9.35 1.78 14.08
CA TYR A 52 -8.79 2.00 12.74
C TYR A 52 -9.12 0.83 11.80
N GLY A 53 -9.32 1.15 10.53
CA GLY A 53 -9.63 0.18 9.49
C GLY A 53 -9.66 0.82 8.10
N PHE A 54 -10.07 0.03 7.11
CA PHE A 54 -10.15 0.49 5.72
C PHE A 54 -11.58 0.76 5.26
N ILE A 55 -11.72 1.83 4.48
CA ILE A 55 -12.90 2.08 3.66
C ILE A 55 -12.50 2.04 2.18
N PRO A 56 -13.35 1.52 1.28
CA PRO A 56 -13.16 1.66 -0.16
C PRO A 56 -13.08 3.13 -0.56
N VAL A 57 -12.26 3.43 -1.56
CA VAL A 57 -12.21 4.78 -2.15
C VAL A 57 -13.37 4.90 -3.14
N PRO A 58 -14.35 5.79 -2.93
CA PRO A 58 -15.46 5.92 -3.84
C PRO A 58 -15.00 6.41 -5.22
N TRP A 59 -15.32 5.65 -6.26
CA TRP A 59 -15.06 5.97 -7.67
C TRP A 59 -16.21 6.74 -8.31
N SER A 60 -17.44 6.54 -7.83
CA SER A 60 -18.63 7.21 -8.35
C SER A 60 -19.63 7.54 -7.25
N ASN A 61 -20.68 8.29 -7.61
CA ASN A 61 -21.79 8.60 -6.71
C ASN A 61 -22.88 7.51 -6.70
N ASN A 62 -22.74 6.42 -7.47
CA ASN A 62 -23.68 5.31 -7.47
C ASN A 62 -23.12 4.15 -6.63
N PRO A 63 -23.68 3.83 -5.46
CA PRO A 63 -23.11 2.84 -4.54
C PRO A 63 -22.95 1.44 -5.15
N GLU A 64 -23.73 1.10 -6.17
CA GLU A 64 -23.70 -0.20 -6.85
C GLU A 64 -22.56 -0.32 -7.89
N ASP A 65 -21.89 0.78 -8.24
CA ASP A 65 -20.81 0.74 -9.22
C ASP A 65 -19.59 -0.02 -8.68
N TYR A 66 -19.00 -0.85 -9.54
CA TYR A 66 -17.74 -1.52 -9.26
C TYR A 66 -16.65 -0.50 -8.88
N GLY A 67 -15.92 -0.80 -7.82
CA GLY A 67 -14.90 0.06 -7.23
C GLY A 67 -15.35 0.79 -5.97
N ASN A 68 -16.66 1.01 -5.78
CA ASN A 68 -17.17 1.67 -4.57
C ASN A 68 -17.21 0.76 -3.34
N THR A 69 -17.16 -0.56 -3.53
CA THR A 69 -17.28 -1.56 -2.46
C THR A 69 -16.06 -2.47 -2.33
N GLN A 70 -15.03 -2.26 -3.15
CA GLN A 70 -13.79 -3.03 -3.17
C GLN A 70 -12.62 -2.20 -2.65
N VAL A 71 -11.70 -2.83 -1.93
CA VAL A 71 -10.41 -2.23 -1.59
C VAL A 71 -9.36 -2.60 -2.64
N VAL A 72 -8.43 -1.69 -2.90
CA VAL A 72 -7.29 -1.98 -3.76
C VAL A 72 -6.32 -2.89 -3.01
N MET A 73 -5.97 -4.02 -3.60
CA MET A 73 -5.02 -4.98 -3.02
C MET A 73 -3.95 -5.34 -4.04
N VAL A 74 -2.72 -5.42 -3.57
CA VAL A 74 -1.58 -5.95 -4.32
C VAL A 74 -0.73 -6.79 -3.38
N LEU A 75 -0.03 -7.79 -3.94
CA LEU A 75 0.98 -8.59 -3.24
C LEU A 75 2.37 -8.23 -3.83
N PRO A 76 2.91 -7.02 -3.58
CA PRO A 76 3.96 -6.46 -4.42
C PRO A 76 5.37 -6.86 -3.96
N LYS A 77 5.50 -7.44 -2.75
CA LYS A 77 6.80 -7.68 -2.14
C LYS A 77 7.33 -9.04 -2.57
N PHE A 78 8.12 -9.04 -3.63
CA PHE A 78 8.91 -10.19 -4.07
C PHE A 78 10.26 -10.16 -3.37
N MET A 79 10.67 -11.30 -2.81
CA MET A 79 12.05 -11.51 -2.38
C MET A 79 12.79 -12.28 -3.48
N ALA A 80 13.98 -11.80 -3.85
CA ALA A 80 14.83 -12.44 -4.85
C ALA A 80 16.25 -12.58 -4.31
N ILE A 81 16.91 -13.69 -4.63
CA ILE A 81 18.31 -13.92 -4.29
C ILE A 81 19.17 -13.52 -5.48
N ASP A 82 19.99 -12.48 -5.32
CA ASP A 82 20.96 -12.07 -6.32
C ASP A 82 22.17 -13.02 -6.30
N LYS A 83 22.38 -13.76 -7.38
CA LYS A 83 23.52 -14.67 -7.56
C LYS A 83 24.70 -14.03 -8.28
N SER A 84 24.55 -12.81 -8.80
CA SER A 84 25.52 -12.18 -9.70
C SER A 84 26.72 -11.56 -8.97
N ASN A 85 26.49 -11.05 -7.75
CA ASN A 85 27.51 -10.31 -6.98
C ASN A 85 27.74 -10.88 -5.56
N ASN A 86 27.37 -12.14 -5.32
CA ASN A 86 27.43 -12.74 -3.98
C ASN A 86 28.19 -14.07 -3.99
N SER A 87 28.87 -14.37 -2.88
CA SER A 87 29.54 -15.65 -2.68
C SER A 87 28.53 -16.80 -2.53
N LYS A 88 28.98 -18.04 -2.67
CA LYS A 88 28.11 -19.21 -2.47
C LYS A 88 27.53 -19.25 -1.05
N GLU A 89 28.33 -18.86 -0.07
CA GLU A 89 27.95 -18.81 1.34
C GLU A 89 26.87 -17.73 1.57
N GLN A 90 26.99 -16.56 0.94
CA GLN A 90 25.97 -15.51 1.02
C GLN A 90 24.66 -15.92 0.36
N VAL A 91 24.74 -16.57 -0.81
CA VAL A 91 23.55 -17.12 -1.49
C VAL A 91 22.89 -18.19 -0.63
N GLN A 92 23.66 -19.08 0.01
CA GLN A 92 23.12 -20.10 0.90
C GLN A 92 22.48 -19.47 2.14
N ALA A 93 23.13 -18.50 2.79
CA ALA A 93 22.55 -17.80 3.92
C ALA A 93 21.22 -17.10 3.58
N ALA A 94 21.09 -16.56 2.37
CA ALA A 94 19.82 -15.98 1.90
C ALA A 94 18.73 -17.06 1.69
N VAL A 95 19.08 -18.25 1.22
CA VAL A 95 18.16 -19.39 1.14
C VAL A 95 17.72 -19.82 2.54
N ASP A 96 18.68 -20.01 3.45
CA ASP A 96 18.43 -20.45 4.83
C ASP A 96 17.52 -19.45 5.57
N PHE A 97 17.73 -18.14 5.34
CA PHE A 97 16.86 -17.08 5.88
C PHE A 97 15.42 -17.17 5.37
N LEU A 98 15.22 -17.40 4.07
CA LEU A 98 13.88 -17.57 3.49
C LEU A 98 13.22 -18.86 4.00
N GLU A 99 13.99 -19.94 4.17
CA GLU A 99 13.49 -21.19 4.74
C GLU A 99 13.06 -21.01 6.20
N TRP A 100 13.89 -20.35 7.01
CA TRP A 100 13.56 -20.00 8.40
C TRP A 100 12.28 -19.15 8.47
N MET A 101 12.18 -18.08 7.67
CA MET A 101 10.98 -17.24 7.59
C MET A 101 9.71 -18.05 7.28
N LEU A 102 9.80 -19.01 6.35
CA LEU A 102 8.64 -19.73 5.84
C LEU A 102 8.25 -20.95 6.67
N THR A 103 9.19 -21.56 7.41
CA THR A 103 8.99 -22.87 8.03
C THR A 103 9.21 -22.90 9.54
N ASP A 104 10.00 -21.99 10.10
CA ASP A 104 10.27 -21.94 11.52
C ASP A 104 9.19 -21.11 12.25
N PRO A 105 8.56 -21.61 13.33
CA PRO A 105 7.62 -20.84 14.13
C PRO A 105 8.17 -19.49 14.62
N GLU A 106 9.45 -19.42 15.00
CA GLU A 106 10.09 -18.16 15.44
C GLU A 106 10.25 -17.19 14.27
N GLY A 107 10.63 -17.70 13.10
CA GLY A 107 10.71 -16.92 11.87
C GLY A 107 9.36 -16.35 11.44
N GLN A 108 8.34 -17.19 11.43
CA GLN A 108 6.98 -16.75 11.14
C GLN A 108 6.52 -15.69 12.13
N GLU A 109 6.78 -15.87 13.44
CA GLU A 109 6.42 -14.88 14.46
C GLU A 109 7.06 -13.51 14.20
N PHE A 110 8.36 -13.48 13.90
CA PHE A 110 9.09 -12.25 13.65
C PHE A 110 8.43 -11.41 12.54
N PHE A 111 8.08 -12.05 11.41
CA PHE A 111 7.46 -11.35 10.28
C PHE A 111 6.01 -10.94 10.56
N LEU A 112 5.24 -11.79 11.25
CA LEU A 112 3.87 -11.47 11.62
C LEU A 112 3.81 -10.27 12.59
N GLN A 113 4.69 -10.23 13.59
CA GLN A 113 4.82 -9.09 14.51
C GLN A 113 5.29 -7.80 13.82
N ALA A 114 6.05 -7.94 12.73
CA ALA A 114 6.43 -6.81 11.87
C ALA A 114 5.31 -6.33 10.94
N GLY A 115 4.10 -6.93 11.02
CA GLY A 115 2.91 -6.53 10.26
C GLY A 115 2.83 -7.14 8.87
N PHE A 116 3.58 -8.21 8.57
CA PHE A 116 3.47 -8.89 7.28
C PHE A 116 2.32 -9.90 7.27
N CYS A 117 1.46 -9.82 6.25
CA CYS A 117 0.55 -10.91 5.91
C CYS A 117 1.27 -11.91 4.98
N MET A 118 1.39 -13.16 5.41
CA MET A 118 2.07 -14.20 4.65
C MET A 118 1.04 -15.03 3.83
N PRO A 119 1.07 -15.00 2.49
CA PRO A 119 0.06 -15.63 1.64
C PRO A 119 0.30 -17.14 1.42
N TYR A 120 0.84 -17.85 2.42
CA TYR A 120 1.21 -19.26 2.31
C TYR A 120 0.34 -20.16 3.18
N LYS A 121 0.13 -21.41 2.75
CA LYS A 121 -0.75 -22.36 3.46
C LYS A 121 -0.17 -22.86 4.78
N ASN A 122 1.15 -22.81 4.93
CA ASN A 122 1.91 -23.32 6.07
C ASN A 122 2.23 -22.25 7.12
N VAL A 123 1.52 -21.12 7.11
CA VAL A 123 1.64 -20.08 8.12
C VAL A 123 0.91 -20.49 9.39
N ARG A 124 1.50 -20.24 10.55
CA ARG A 124 0.89 -20.45 11.86
C ARG A 124 -0.46 -19.75 11.96
N LYS A 125 -1.43 -20.41 12.60
CA LYS A 125 -2.84 -19.97 12.65
C LYS A 125 -3.27 -19.42 14.02
N ASP A 126 -2.39 -19.51 14.99
CA ASP A 126 -2.57 -19.08 16.37
C ASP A 126 -2.23 -17.61 16.60
N ILE A 127 -1.83 -16.89 15.54
CA ILE A 127 -1.54 -15.46 15.58
C ILE A 127 -2.75 -14.64 15.20
N LYS A 128 -2.98 -13.61 16.00
CA LYS A 128 -3.94 -12.56 15.72
C LYS A 128 -3.22 -11.47 14.92
N TYR A 129 -3.73 -11.14 13.75
CA TYR A 129 -3.21 -10.04 12.95
C TYR A 129 -3.69 -8.70 13.54
N ASN A 130 -3.02 -7.62 13.18
CA ASN A 130 -3.50 -6.29 13.51
C ASN A 130 -4.81 -5.97 12.75
N SER A 131 -5.58 -4.98 13.24
CA SER A 131 -6.89 -4.63 12.68
C SER A 131 -6.85 -4.29 11.19
N MET A 132 -5.81 -3.60 10.74
CA MET A 132 -5.64 -3.16 9.35
C MET A 132 -5.43 -4.37 8.43
N THR A 133 -4.59 -5.32 8.84
CA THR A 133 -4.38 -6.58 8.12
C THR A 133 -5.63 -7.47 8.15
N GLU A 134 -6.31 -7.59 9.30
CA GLU A 134 -7.57 -8.35 9.41
C GLU A 134 -8.66 -7.78 8.48
N SER A 135 -8.77 -6.44 8.42
CA SER A 135 -9.72 -5.74 7.55
C SER A 135 -9.46 -6.06 6.07
N ILE A 136 -8.22 -5.94 5.59
CA ILE A 136 -7.87 -6.29 4.20
C ILE A 136 -8.10 -7.79 3.92
N ALA A 137 -7.76 -8.67 4.86
CA ALA A 137 -7.98 -10.11 4.73
C ALA A 137 -9.48 -10.45 4.60
N GLN A 138 -10.36 -9.74 5.32
CA GLN A 138 -11.80 -9.88 5.17
C GLN A 138 -12.27 -9.49 3.77
N TYR A 139 -11.85 -8.33 3.26
CA TYR A 139 -12.17 -7.92 1.88
C TYR A 139 -11.70 -8.95 0.85
N ALA A 140 -10.51 -9.53 1.04
CA ALA A 140 -9.99 -10.58 0.16
C ALA A 140 -10.83 -11.87 0.23
N ALA A 141 -11.21 -12.31 1.43
CA ALA A 141 -12.04 -13.50 1.63
C ALA A 141 -13.45 -13.33 1.03
N GLU A 142 -13.99 -12.11 1.05
CA GLU A 142 -15.28 -11.76 0.43
C GLU A 142 -15.19 -11.54 -1.09
N GLY A 143 -13.99 -11.63 -1.69
CA GLY A 143 -13.78 -11.34 -3.11
C GLY A 143 -13.95 -9.85 -3.46
N ARG A 144 -13.87 -8.97 -2.47
CA ARG A 144 -14.09 -7.52 -2.59
C ARG A 144 -12.77 -6.76 -2.74
N THR A 145 -11.92 -7.22 -3.65
CA THR A 145 -10.62 -6.60 -3.92
C THR A 145 -10.47 -6.21 -5.38
N ILE A 146 -9.89 -5.05 -5.64
CA ILE A 146 -9.36 -4.68 -6.96
C ILE A 146 -7.90 -5.08 -7.00
N ASN A 147 -7.55 -5.98 -7.93
CA ASN A 147 -6.17 -6.40 -8.13
C ASN A 147 -5.39 -5.30 -8.84
N LEU A 148 -4.37 -4.76 -8.16
CA LEU A 148 -3.47 -3.74 -8.68
C LEU A 148 -2.13 -4.32 -9.18
N GLY A 149 -2.06 -5.62 -9.44
CA GLY A 149 -0.84 -6.32 -9.86
C GLY A 149 -0.27 -5.86 -11.20
N CYS A 150 -0.98 -5.03 -11.97
CA CYS A 150 -0.43 -4.40 -13.17
C CYS A 150 0.84 -3.61 -12.87
N PHE A 151 1.00 -3.03 -11.68
CA PHE A 151 2.21 -2.28 -11.29
C PHE A 151 3.49 -3.13 -11.28
N SER A 152 3.38 -4.46 -11.20
CA SER A 152 4.55 -5.36 -11.32
C SER A 152 5.05 -5.50 -12.76
N TYR A 153 4.28 -5.03 -13.74
CA TYR A 153 4.53 -5.23 -15.18
C TYR A 153 4.59 -3.92 -15.99
N ILE A 154 4.32 -2.77 -15.36
CA ILE A 154 4.47 -1.46 -16.03
C ILE A 154 5.93 -1.01 -16.01
N THR A 155 6.26 -0.03 -16.84
CA THR A 155 7.60 0.56 -16.88
C THR A 155 7.91 1.27 -15.55
N GLY A 156 9.18 1.17 -15.13
CA GLY A 156 9.61 1.73 -13.85
C GLY A 156 9.45 3.25 -13.72
N ASP A 157 9.36 3.96 -14.85
CA ASP A 157 9.17 5.41 -14.89
C ASP A 157 7.71 5.86 -14.73
N ALA A 158 6.73 4.94 -14.81
CA ALA A 158 5.30 5.25 -14.73
C ALA A 158 4.94 6.02 -13.47
N TRP A 159 5.52 5.62 -12.35
CA TRP A 159 5.36 6.28 -11.06
C TRP A 159 5.79 7.75 -11.12
N THR A 160 6.98 8.01 -11.66
CA THR A 160 7.52 9.37 -11.76
C THR A 160 6.72 10.21 -12.74
N GLN A 161 6.41 9.69 -13.92
CA GLN A 161 5.73 10.46 -14.97
C GLN A 161 4.29 10.81 -14.57
N THR A 162 3.51 9.84 -14.11
CA THR A 162 2.12 10.06 -13.68
C THR A 162 2.04 10.82 -12.35
N GLY A 163 2.98 10.57 -11.43
CA GLY A 163 3.11 11.30 -10.18
C GLY A 163 3.39 12.79 -10.38
N ASN A 164 4.32 13.14 -11.28
CA ASN A 164 4.62 14.54 -11.61
C ASN A 164 3.40 15.31 -12.15
N LEU A 165 2.57 14.66 -12.96
CA LEU A 165 1.31 15.25 -13.43
C LEU A 165 0.34 15.49 -12.26
N MET A 166 0.22 14.54 -11.33
CA MET A 166 -0.60 14.73 -10.13
C MET A 166 -0.09 15.89 -9.25
N LEU A 167 1.23 16.03 -9.06
CA LEU A 167 1.81 17.15 -8.32
C LEU A 167 1.46 18.49 -8.99
N GLN A 168 1.58 18.60 -10.31
CA GLN A 168 1.17 19.79 -11.07
C GLN A 168 -0.32 20.10 -10.89
N TYR A 169 -1.17 19.08 -10.89
CA TYR A 169 -2.60 19.24 -10.66
C TYR A 169 -2.90 19.74 -9.24
N LEU A 170 -2.23 19.20 -8.21
CA LEU A 170 -2.42 19.60 -6.82
C LEU A 170 -2.04 21.07 -6.56
N VAL A 171 -1.01 21.58 -7.23
CA VAL A 171 -0.61 23.01 -7.17
C VAL A 171 -1.35 23.89 -8.18
N LYS A 172 -2.35 23.34 -8.89
CA LYS A 172 -3.18 24.04 -9.89
C LYS A 172 -2.39 24.60 -11.07
N ALA A 173 -1.22 24.03 -11.37
CA ALA A 173 -0.47 24.37 -12.58
C ALA A 173 -1.13 23.80 -13.85
N ILE A 174 -1.87 22.70 -13.70
CA ILE A 174 -2.73 22.11 -14.74
C ILE A 174 -4.12 21.85 -14.18
N ASP A 175 -5.12 21.83 -15.06
CA ASP A 175 -6.48 21.44 -14.70
C ASP A 175 -6.71 19.92 -14.78
N ARG A 176 -7.93 19.49 -14.45
CA ARG A 176 -8.31 18.06 -14.44
C ARG A 176 -8.26 17.43 -15.83
N GLN A 177 -8.61 18.19 -16.87
CA GLN A 177 -8.61 17.70 -18.25
C GLN A 177 -7.17 17.49 -18.72
N GLN A 178 -6.30 18.45 -18.46
CA GLN A 178 -4.87 18.37 -18.74
C GLN A 178 -4.19 17.23 -17.98
N LEU A 179 -4.56 16.98 -16.72
CA LEU A 179 -4.09 15.81 -15.97
C LEU A 179 -4.48 14.50 -16.68
N ALA A 180 -5.76 14.36 -17.05
CA ALA A 180 -6.25 13.16 -17.73
C ALA A 180 -5.58 12.96 -19.10
N ASP A 181 -5.42 14.03 -19.87
CA ASP A 181 -4.77 13.99 -21.19
C ASP A 181 -3.28 13.67 -21.08
N GLY A 182 -2.60 14.20 -20.06
CA GLY A 182 -1.20 13.88 -19.76
C GLY A 182 -1.00 12.41 -19.41
N ILE A 183 -1.84 11.85 -18.52
CA ILE A 183 -1.80 10.43 -18.15
C ILE A 183 -2.08 9.55 -19.38
N ASN A 184 -3.09 9.90 -20.19
CA ASN A 184 -3.40 9.17 -21.43
C ASN A 184 -2.24 9.23 -22.44
N SER A 185 -1.61 10.39 -22.59
CA SER A 185 -0.47 10.58 -23.48
C SER A 185 0.73 9.75 -23.03
N TYR A 186 0.99 9.69 -21.73
CA TYR A 186 2.01 8.83 -21.15
C TYR A 186 1.77 7.36 -21.54
N TRP A 187 0.57 6.83 -21.25
CA TRP A 187 0.26 5.42 -21.56
C TRP A 187 0.28 5.09 -23.04
N ARG A 188 -0.03 6.04 -23.93
CA ARG A 188 0.11 5.85 -25.38
C ARG A 188 1.56 5.87 -25.86
N SER A 189 2.47 6.44 -25.08
CA SER A 189 3.89 6.54 -25.42
C SER A 189 4.70 5.32 -25.00
N VAL A 190 4.25 4.62 -23.96
CA VAL A 190 4.81 3.34 -23.50
C VAL A 190 4.51 2.27 -24.56
N LYS A 191 5.56 1.56 -25.00
CA LYS A 191 5.49 0.52 -26.03
C LYS A 191 5.55 -0.88 -25.44
#